data_AF-A0A1G8LNL9-F1
#
_entry.id   AF-A0A1G8LNL9-F1
#
_cell.length_a   1.000
_cell.length_b   1.000
_cell.length_c   1.000
_cell.angle_alpha   90.00
_cell.angle_beta   90.00
_cell.angle_gamma   90.00
#
_symmetry.space_group_name_H-M   'P 1'
#
loop_
_entity.id
_entity.type
_entity.pdbx_description
1 polymer ?
#
loop_
_entity_poly.entity_id
_entity_poly.type
_entity_poly.pdbx_seq_one_letter_code
_entity_poly.pdbx_strand_id
1 'polypeptide(L)'
;MEAVSPSTIIESIVMVLVIPFAMAHLTRYLLKNKQTFLNDKLIPFFSSAQIIFLALAITAMFASEGSYLINNLEIIYILMIPVLLFFVINFVVAQTVGKALKFSYEDTVSLNLTVIARNSPVAVMMVIMRHYGSPSYL
;
A
#
# COMPACT_ATOMS: atom_id res chain seq x y z
N MET A 1 18.33 -14.25 11.35
CA MET A 1 17.46 -13.73 10.27
C MET A 1 17.17 -14.90 9.34
N GLU A 2 16.04 -15.56 9.49
CA GLU A 2 15.64 -16.59 8.53
C GLU A 2 15.41 -15.92 7.17
N ALA A 3 16.15 -16.37 6.16
CA ALA A 3 15.98 -15.92 4.79
C ALA A 3 14.54 -16.20 4.37
N VAL A 4 13.84 -15.16 3.90
CA VAL A 4 12.48 -15.31 3.41
C VAL A 4 12.51 -16.27 2.23
N SER A 5 11.75 -17.37 2.31
CA SER A 5 11.63 -18.27 1.18
C SER A 5 10.97 -17.52 0.01
N PRO A 6 11.52 -17.57 -1.21
CA PRO A 6 10.90 -16.94 -2.37
C PRO A 6 9.45 -17.40 -2.59
N SER A 7 9.14 -18.64 -2.20
CA SER A 7 7.79 -19.21 -2.22
C SER A 7 6.79 -18.42 -1.37
N THR A 8 7.13 -18.03 -0.14
CA THR A 8 6.22 -17.27 0.74
C THR A 8 5.92 -15.88 0.18
N ILE A 9 6.90 -15.25 -0.48
CA ILE A 9 6.72 -13.94 -1.12
C ILE A 9 5.76 -14.07 -2.30
N ILE A 10 5.96 -15.08 -3.16
CA ILE A 10 5.10 -15.33 -4.31
C ILE A 10 3.66 -15.58 -3.87
N GLU A 11 3.46 -16.40 -2.84
CA GLU A 11 2.14 -16.69 -2.28
C GLU A 11 1.43 -15.42 -1.77
N SER A 12 2.16 -14.58 -1.05
CA SER A 12 1.65 -13.30 -0.55
C SER A 12 1.27 -12.35 -1.70
N ILE A 13 2.08 -12.28 -2.75
CA ILE A 13 1.79 -11.49 -3.96
C ILE A 13 0.52 -12.02 -4.65
N VAL A 14 0.38 -13.33 -4.77
CA VAL A 14 -0.80 -13.94 -5.42
C VAL A 14 -2.07 -13.58 -4.64
N MET A 15 -2.06 -13.71 -3.32
CA MET A 15 -3.23 -13.43 -2.49
C MET A 15 -3.57 -11.94 -2.39
N VAL A 16 -2.56 -11.06 -2.24
CA VAL A 16 -2.80 -9.62 -2.03
C VAL A 16 -3.01 -8.85 -3.33
N LEU A 17 -2.40 -9.28 -4.44
CA LEU A 17 -2.44 -8.55 -5.71
C LEU A 17 -3.14 -9.32 -6.81
N VAL A 18 -2.69 -10.53 -7.12
CA VAL A 18 -3.15 -11.26 -8.33
C VAL A 18 -4.63 -11.61 -8.24
N ILE A 19 -5.07 -12.17 -7.12
CA ILE A 19 -6.48 -12.57 -6.93
C ILE A 19 -7.41 -11.34 -6.97
N PRO A 20 -7.19 -10.27 -6.17
CA PRO A 20 -8.03 -9.07 -6.24
C PRO A 20 -8.05 -8.42 -7.63
N PHE A 21 -6.90 -8.38 -8.31
CA PHE A 21 -6.82 -7.84 -9.66
C PHE A 21 -7.61 -8.67 -10.68
N ALA A 22 -7.50 -10.00 -10.62
CA ALA A 22 -8.26 -10.91 -11.47
C ALA A 22 -9.77 -10.79 -11.22
N MET A 23 -10.19 -10.71 -9.95
CA MET A 23 -11.59 -10.48 -9.58
C MET A 23 -12.11 -9.13 -10.08
N ALA A 24 -11.32 -8.07 -9.98
CA ALA A 24 -11.68 -6.75 -10.51
C ALA A 24 -11.86 -6.79 -12.03
N HIS A 25 -10.95 -7.45 -12.74
CA HIS A 25 -11.04 -7.63 -14.19
C HIS A 25 -12.27 -8.46 -14.60
N LEU A 26 -12.53 -9.56 -13.89
CA LEU A 26 -13.71 -10.40 -14.11
C LEU A 26 -15.00 -9.62 -13.87
N THR A 27 -15.05 -8.82 -12.79
CA THR A 27 -16.21 -7.94 -12.50
C THR A 27 -16.44 -6.96 -13.64
N ARG A 28 -15.38 -6.33 -14.17
CA ARG A 28 -15.48 -5.41 -15.30
C ARG A 28 -15.94 -6.11 -16.58
N TYR A 29 -15.48 -7.34 -16.80
CA TYR A 29 -15.89 -8.15 -17.95
C TYR A 29 -17.37 -8.55 -17.87
N LEU A 30 -17.83 -9.04 -16.71
CA LEU A 30 -19.22 -9.45 -16.50
C LEU A 30 -20.20 -8.26 -16.57
N LEU A 31 -19.78 -7.08 -16.12
CA LEU A 31 -20.60 -5.87 -16.12
C LEU A 31 -20.41 -5.00 -17.38
N LYS A 32 -19.76 -5.50 -18.42
CA LYS A 32 -19.50 -4.74 -19.67
C LYS A 32 -20.77 -4.13 -20.29
N ASN A 33 -21.91 -4.83 -20.22
CA ASN A 33 -23.19 -4.34 -20.74
C ASN A 33 -23.88 -3.31 -19.82
N LYS A 34 -23.37 -3.09 -18.61
CA LYS A 34 -23.85 -2.11 -17.62
C LYS A 34 -22.80 -1.03 -17.34
N GLN A 35 -22.11 -0.58 -18.39
CA GLN A 35 -20.99 0.36 -18.26
C GLN A 35 -21.38 1.66 -17.54
N THR A 36 -22.60 2.17 -17.78
CA THR A 36 -23.14 3.37 -17.09
C THR A 36 -23.23 3.16 -15.59
N PHE A 37 -23.73 2.02 -15.13
CA PHE A 37 -23.76 1.70 -13.70
C PHE A 37 -22.35 1.56 -13.10
N LEU A 38 -21.43 0.97 -13.86
CA LEU A 38 -20.05 0.78 -13.43
C LEU A 38 -19.32 2.12 -13.26
N ASN A 39 -19.45 3.02 -14.23
CA ASN A 39 -18.78 4.32 -14.24
C ASN A 39 -19.44 5.34 -13.31
N ASP A 40 -20.77 5.35 -13.19
CA ASP A 40 -21.49 6.43 -12.50
C ASP A 40 -21.83 6.07 -11.05
N LYS A 41 -21.92 4.78 -10.71
CA LYS A 41 -22.22 4.32 -9.34
C LYS A 41 -21.09 3.54 -8.71
N LEU A 42 -20.62 2.47 -9.34
CA LEU A 42 -19.72 1.50 -8.70
C LEU A 42 -18.32 2.10 -8.49
N ILE A 43 -17.68 2.64 -9.54
CA ILE A 43 -16.35 3.25 -9.43
C ILE A 43 -16.35 4.44 -8.45
N PRO A 44 -17.27 5.43 -8.54
CA PRO A 44 -17.28 6.58 -7.62
C PRO A 44 -17.53 6.18 -6.17
N PHE A 45 -18.39 5.16 -5.94
CA PHE A 45 -18.63 4.63 -4.60
C PHE A 45 -17.36 4.08 -3.97
N PHE A 46 -16.67 3.15 -4.66
CA PHE A 46 -15.43 2.56 -4.12
C PHE A 46 -14.29 3.58 -4.01
N SER A 47 -14.22 4.56 -4.91
CA SER A 47 -13.24 5.65 -4.82
C SER A 47 -13.42 6.48 -3.55
N SER A 48 -14.66 6.86 -3.21
CA SER A 48 -14.95 7.64 -1.99
C SER A 48 -14.86 6.77 -0.73
N ALA A 49 -15.35 5.52 -0.80
CA ALA A 49 -15.33 4.57 0.31
C ALA A 49 -13.90 4.10 0.66
N GLN A 50 -12.95 4.16 -0.29
CA GLN A 50 -11.57 3.75 -0.06
C GLN A 50 -10.94 4.47 1.13
N ILE A 51 -11.18 5.77 1.29
CA ILE A 51 -10.65 6.55 2.42
C ILE A 51 -11.21 6.03 3.75
N ILE A 52 -12.51 5.69 3.77
CA ILE A 52 -13.19 5.16 4.96
C ILE A 52 -12.64 3.76 5.29
N PHE A 53 -12.52 2.87 4.31
CA PHE A 53 -11.96 1.54 4.52
C PHE A 53 -10.51 1.59 4.98
N LEU A 54 -9.71 2.51 4.43
CA LEU A 54 -8.35 2.73 4.85
C LEU A 54 -8.28 3.23 6.30
N ALA A 55 -9.07 4.23 6.66
CA ALA A 55 -9.15 4.73 8.02
C ALA A 55 -9.59 3.64 9.01
N LEU A 56 -10.56 2.82 8.62
CA LEU A 56 -11.01 1.66 9.41
C LEU A 56 -9.91 0.63 9.59
N ALA A 57 -9.18 0.27 8.53
CA ALA A 57 -8.08 -0.67 8.60
C ALA A 57 -6.94 -0.18 9.51
N ILE A 58 -6.58 1.11 9.40
CA ILE A 58 -5.60 1.73 10.30
C ILE A 58 -6.11 1.67 11.74
N THR A 59 -7.36 2.05 11.98
CA THR A 59 -7.96 2.01 13.32
C THR A 59 -7.96 0.60 13.91
N ALA A 60 -8.33 -0.41 13.12
CA ALA A 60 -8.32 -1.81 13.54
C ALA A 60 -6.91 -2.31 13.84
N MET A 61 -5.91 -1.94 13.04
CA MET A 61 -4.51 -2.28 13.26
C MET A 61 -3.99 -1.67 14.58
N PHE A 62 -4.25 -0.38 14.81
CA PHE A 62 -3.89 0.30 16.06
C PHE A 62 -4.69 -0.24 17.25
N ALA A 63 -5.93 -0.70 17.07
CA ALA A 63 -6.70 -1.34 18.13
C ALA A 63 -6.13 -2.71 18.51
N SER A 64 -5.68 -3.51 17.52
CA SER A 64 -5.05 -4.82 17.74
C SER A 64 -3.72 -4.70 18.48
N GLU A 65 -2.88 -3.74 18.09
CA GLU A 65 -1.52 -3.56 18.63
C GLU A 65 -1.42 -2.40 19.65
N GLY A 66 -2.56 -1.85 20.09
CA GLY A 66 -2.62 -0.58 20.81
C GLY A 66 -1.95 -0.62 22.18
N SER A 67 -2.19 -1.68 22.96
CA SER A 67 -1.54 -1.85 24.27
C SER A 67 -0.02 -2.01 24.13
N TYR A 68 0.44 -2.70 23.08
CA TYR A 68 1.87 -2.83 22.81
C TYR A 68 2.50 -1.49 22.44
N LEU A 69 1.84 -0.71 21.56
CA LEU A 69 2.30 0.62 21.15
C LEU A 69 2.36 1.61 22.31
N ILE A 70 1.35 1.64 23.19
CA ILE A 70 1.31 2.54 24.36
C ILE A 70 2.41 2.18 25.37
N ASN A 71 2.72 0.89 25.53
CA ASN A 71 3.80 0.46 26.42
C ASN A 71 5.21 0.69 25.83
N ASN A 72 5.31 0.89 24.52
CA ASN A 72 6.59 1.02 23.81
C ASN A 72 6.60 2.25 22.89
N LEU A 73 6.29 3.44 23.41
CA LEU A 73 6.27 4.69 22.62
C LEU A 73 7.61 4.98 21.92
N GLU A 74 8.73 4.55 22.51
CA GLU A 74 10.06 4.69 21.90
C GLU A 74 10.16 4.09 20.50
N ILE A 75 9.42 3.00 20.23
CA ILE A 75 9.39 2.34 18.93
C ILE A 75 8.81 3.27 17.87
N ILE A 76 7.81 4.08 18.22
CA ILE A 76 7.20 5.04 17.28
C ILE A 76 8.24 6.05 16.81
N TYR A 77 9.05 6.59 17.73
CA TYR A 77 10.12 7.53 17.38
C TYR A 77 11.19 6.87 16.52
N ILE A 78 11.60 5.65 16.86
CA ILE A 78 12.59 4.87 16.10
C ILE A 78 12.09 4.61 14.68
N LEU A 79 10.79 4.35 14.49
CA LEU A 79 10.18 4.11 13.17
C LEU A 79 9.92 5.40 12.38
N MET A 80 9.66 6.52 13.04
CA MET A 80 9.43 7.80 12.35
C MET A 80 10.67 8.27 11.59
N ILE A 81 11.86 8.10 12.15
CA ILE A 81 13.13 8.51 11.51
C ILE A 81 13.33 7.86 10.13
N PRO A 82 13.33 6.51 9.97
CA PRO A 82 13.52 5.87 8.68
C PRO A 82 12.36 6.16 7.71
N VAL A 83 11.13 6.33 8.20
CA VAL A 83 9.99 6.72 7.35
C VAL A 83 10.16 8.14 6.79
N LEU A 84 10.55 9.10 7.63
CA LEU A 84 10.83 10.46 7.20
C LEU A 84 12.02 10.50 6.23
N LEU A 85 13.11 9.78 6.55
CA LEU A 85 14.27 9.68 5.67
C LEU A 85 13.88 9.08 4.32
N PHE A 86 13.07 8.02 4.28
CA PHE A 86 12.56 7.46 3.04
C PHE A 86 11.87 8.51 2.17
N PHE A 87 10.96 9.32 2.75
CA PHE A 87 10.24 10.35 2.00
C PHE A 87 11.16 11.49 1.55
N VAL A 88 12.02 11.99 2.42
CA VAL A 88 12.95 13.09 2.10
C VAL A 88 13.94 12.67 1.03
N ILE A 89 14.55 11.49 1.16
CA ILE A 89 15.51 10.97 0.18
C ILE A 89 14.82 10.80 -1.17
N ASN A 90 13.66 10.17 -1.22
CA ASN A 90 12.94 9.97 -2.47
C ASN A 90 12.49 11.27 -3.13
N PHE A 91 12.04 12.26 -2.34
CA PHE A 91 11.72 13.58 -2.84
C PHE A 91 12.96 14.28 -3.44
N VAL A 92 14.09 14.26 -2.74
CA VAL A 92 15.34 14.85 -3.24
C VAL A 92 15.83 14.14 -4.50
N VAL A 93 15.76 12.81 -4.54
CA VAL A 93 16.14 12.01 -5.72
C VAL A 93 15.24 12.34 -6.91
N ALA A 94 13.93 12.31 -6.75
CA ALA A 94 12.99 12.67 -7.82
C ALA A 94 13.21 14.10 -8.31
N GLN A 95 13.44 15.05 -7.39
CA GLN A 95 13.69 16.44 -7.72
C GLN A 95 15.03 16.66 -8.44
N THR A 96 16.08 15.94 -8.06
CA THR A 96 17.40 16.03 -8.71
C THR A 96 17.40 15.38 -10.09
N VAL A 97 16.75 14.22 -10.23
CA VAL A 97 16.55 13.55 -11.53
C VAL A 97 15.73 14.41 -12.48
N GLY A 98 14.61 14.98 -12.02
CA GLY A 98 13.79 15.88 -12.84
C GLY A 98 14.58 17.10 -13.34
N LYS A 99 15.43 17.69 -12.48
CA LYS A 99 16.34 18.78 -12.88
C LYS A 99 17.42 18.32 -13.87
N ALA A 100 18.06 17.18 -13.63
CA ALA A 100 19.13 16.65 -14.48
C ALA A 100 18.63 16.33 -15.90
N LEU A 101 17.40 15.81 -16.00
CA LEU A 101 16.75 15.49 -17.26
C LEU A 101 16.00 16.67 -17.89
N LYS A 102 16.05 17.87 -17.27
CA LYS A 102 15.38 19.10 -17.73
C LYS A 102 13.88 18.93 -17.96
N PHE A 103 13.22 18.20 -17.08
CA PHE A 103 11.76 18.03 -17.11
C PHE A 103 11.03 19.35 -16.89
N SER A 104 9.83 19.46 -17.45
CA SER A 104 8.93 20.57 -17.13
C SER A 104 8.55 20.53 -15.64
N TYR A 105 8.00 21.62 -15.14
CA TYR A 105 7.50 21.65 -13.76
C TYR A 105 6.43 20.58 -13.54
N GLU A 106 5.48 20.44 -14.48
CA GLU A 106 4.39 19.47 -14.43
C GLU A 106 4.92 18.03 -14.37
N ASP A 107 5.89 17.70 -15.21
CA ASP A 107 6.53 16.38 -15.24
C ASP A 107 7.30 16.09 -13.95
N THR A 108 7.98 17.10 -13.39
CA THR A 108 8.73 16.95 -12.14
C THR A 108 7.79 16.75 -10.95
N VAL A 109 6.65 17.45 -10.92
CA VAL A 109 5.61 17.24 -9.90
C VAL A 109 5.01 15.84 -10.04
N SER A 110 4.69 15.41 -11.25
CA SER A 110 4.19 14.06 -11.54
C SER A 110 5.18 12.97 -11.10
N LEU A 111 6.47 13.15 -11.40
CA LEU A 111 7.54 12.25 -10.96
C LEU A 111 7.65 12.19 -9.43
N ASN A 112 7.66 13.33 -8.75
CA ASN A 112 7.70 13.40 -7.29
C ASN A 112 6.52 12.65 -6.66
N LEU A 113 5.29 12.92 -7.13
CA LEU A 113 4.10 12.24 -6.64
C LEU A 113 4.18 10.72 -6.87
N THR A 114 4.69 10.28 -8.01
CA THR A 114 4.80 8.85 -8.34
C THR A 114 5.84 8.14 -7.46
N VAL A 115 7.02 8.74 -7.26
CA VAL A 115 8.11 8.14 -6.47
C VAL A 115 7.75 8.08 -4.99
N ILE A 116 7.01 9.07 -4.50
CA ILE A 116 6.59 9.16 -3.09
C ILE A 116 5.33 8.32 -2.81
N ALA A 117 4.44 8.17 -3.79
CA ALA A 117 3.21 7.41 -3.62
C ALA A 117 3.50 5.96 -3.21
N ARG A 118 2.87 5.54 -2.12
CA ARG A 118 3.04 4.21 -1.54
C ARG A 118 1.69 3.55 -1.32
N ASN A 119 1.64 2.25 -1.49
CA ASN A 119 0.51 1.43 -1.07
C ASN A 119 0.81 0.83 0.31
N SER A 120 0.69 1.65 1.37
CA SER A 120 0.94 1.18 2.74
C SER A 120 0.01 0.05 3.18
N PRO A 121 -1.28 -0.02 2.80
CA PRO A 121 -2.14 -1.16 3.17
C PRO A 121 -1.64 -2.49 2.60
N VAL A 122 -1.23 -2.51 1.33
CA VAL A 122 -0.66 -3.72 0.71
C VAL A 122 0.64 -4.13 1.41
N ALA A 123 1.50 -3.17 1.78
CA ALA A 123 2.72 -3.46 2.53
C ALA A 123 2.44 -4.09 3.90
N VAL A 124 1.48 -3.55 4.65
CA VAL A 124 1.05 -4.10 5.94
C VAL A 124 0.47 -5.52 5.76
N MET A 125 -0.38 -5.72 4.75
CA MET A 125 -0.98 -7.03 4.49
C MET A 125 0.07 -8.10 4.18
N MET A 126 1.11 -7.78 3.41
CA MET A 126 2.21 -8.72 3.14
C MET A 126 2.96 -9.13 4.41
N VAL A 127 3.16 -8.20 5.36
CA VAL A 127 3.78 -8.51 6.66
C VAL A 127 2.89 -9.45 7.47
N ILE A 128 1.59 -9.17 7.54
CA ILE A 128 0.62 -10.01 8.26
C ILE A 128 0.56 -11.42 7.65
N MET A 129 0.48 -11.55 6.32
CA MET A 129 0.46 -12.86 5.65
C MET A 129 1.73 -13.66 5.90
N ARG A 130 2.90 -13.01 5.86
CA ARG A 130 4.17 -13.67 6.24
C ARG A 130 4.12 -14.17 7.68
N HIS A 131 3.57 -13.38 8.60
CA HIS A 131 3.47 -13.78 10.00
C HIS A 131 2.53 -14.99 10.17
N TYR A 132 1.40 -15.02 9.47
CA TYR A 132 0.47 -16.15 9.49
C TYR A 132 1.06 -17.43 8.85
N GLY A 133 1.90 -17.30 7.82
CA GLY A 133 2.59 -18.42 7.17
C GLY A 133 3.82 -18.96 7.93
N SER A 134 4.13 -18.44 9.12
CA SER A 134 5.26 -18.92 9.94
C SER A 134 4.85 -20.11 10.82
N PRO A 135 5.62 -21.21 10.86
CA PRO A 135 5.24 -22.48 11.48
C PRO A 135 5.11 -22.45 13.02
N SER A 136 5.24 -21.28 13.66
CA SER A 136 5.03 -21.10 15.10
C SER A 136 3.56 -21.02 15.53
N TYR A 137 2.61 -21.17 14.58
CA TYR A 137 1.15 -21.14 14.82
C TYR A 137 0.40 -22.37 14.29
N LEU A 138 1.12 -23.44 13.92
CA LEU A 138 0.60 -24.79 13.68
C LEU A 138 1.34 -25.79 14.59
#